data_AF-A0A2L2Z252-F1
#
_entry.id   AF-A0A2L2Z252-F1
#
_cell.length_a   1.000
_cell.length_b   1.000
_cell.length_c   1.000
_cell.angle_alpha   90.00
_cell.angle_beta   90.00
_cell.angle_gamma   90.00
#
_symmetry.space_group_name_H-M   'P 1'
#
loop_
_entity.id
_entity.type
_entity.pdbx_description
1 polymer ?
#
loop_
_entity_poly.entity_id
_entity_poly.type
_entity_poly.pdbx_seq_one_letter_code
_entity_poly.pdbx_strand_id
1 'polypeptide(L)' 'PAEESIKFGAETIELSEIRPLADYITVHPPLIPPTKNMLIMESFAKCRMGGKVVICASGGIIDEVALF' A
#
# COMPACT_ATOMS: atom_id res chain seq x y z
N PRO A 1 3.71 -9.17 -12.02
CA PRO A 1 3.02 -10.48 -11.87
C PRO A 1 3.79 -11.38 -10.91
N ALA A 2 3.18 -12.42 -10.33
CA ALA A 2 3.87 -13.26 -9.32
C ALA A 2 5.19 -13.86 -9.81
N GLU A 3 5.24 -14.35 -11.05
CA GLU A 3 6.45 -14.88 -11.69
C GLU A 3 7.55 -13.83 -11.89
N GLU A 4 7.16 -12.57 -12.02
CA GLU A 4 8.09 -11.46 -12.25
C GLU A 4 8.76 -11.03 -10.95
N SER A 5 8.01 -11.03 -9.84
CA SER A 5 8.52 -10.72 -8.50
C SER A 5 9.64 -11.69 -8.07
N ILE A 6 9.51 -12.98 -8.43
CA ILE A 6 10.52 -14.01 -8.14
C ILE A 6 11.89 -13.65 -8.73
N LYS A 7 11.92 -13.02 -9.91
CA LYS A 7 13.18 -12.59 -10.56
C LYS A 7 13.92 -11.52 -9.75
N PHE A 8 13.20 -10.78 -8.91
CA PHE A 8 13.75 -9.74 -8.04
C PHE A 8 13.93 -10.22 -6.59
N GLY A 9 13.71 -11.51 -6.31
CA GLY A 9 13.72 -12.05 -4.94
C GLY A 9 12.57 -11.51 -4.08
N ALA A 10 11.49 -11.03 -4.71
CA ALA A 10 10.31 -10.53 -4.04
C ALA A 10 9.18 -11.56 -4.06
N GLU A 11 8.43 -11.62 -2.96
CA GLU A 11 7.23 -12.44 -2.86
C GLU A 11 6.01 -11.61 -3.25
N THR A 12 5.08 -12.21 -4.02
CA THR A 12 3.80 -11.58 -4.31
C THR A 12 2.77 -12.08 -3.32
N ILE A 13 2.31 -11.17 -2.47
CA ILE A 13 1.34 -11.45 -1.41
C ILE A 13 0.16 -10.50 -1.52
N GLU A 14 -0.98 -10.88 -0.96
CA GLU A 14 -2.17 -10.05 -0.98
C GLU A 14 -2.04 -8.85 -0.04
N LEU A 15 -2.72 -7.77 -0.39
CA LEU A 15 -2.63 -6.50 0.35
C LEU A 15 -3.10 -6.63 1.81
N SER A 16 -4.04 -7.53 2.10
CA SER A 16 -4.49 -7.80 3.47
C SER A 16 -3.42 -8.48 4.33
N GLU A 17 -2.53 -9.25 3.71
CA GLU A 17 -1.50 -10.03 4.39
C GLU A 17 -0.24 -9.21 4.65
N ILE A 18 0.11 -8.29 3.74
CA ILE A 18 1.30 -7.45 3.89
C ILE A 18 1.17 -6.37 4.97
N ARG A 19 -0.05 -5.82 5.15
CA ARG A 19 -0.32 -4.69 6.07
C ARG A 19 0.17 -4.93 7.51
N PRO A 20 -0.14 -6.06 8.18
CA PRO A 20 0.32 -6.29 9.54
C PRO A 20 1.82 -6.64 9.63
N LEU A 21 2.43 -7.07 8.53
CA LEU A 21 3.82 -7.55 8.50
C LEU A 21 4.82 -6.45 8.17
N ALA A 22 4.43 -5.48 7.35
CA ALA A 22 5.35 -4.49 6.80
C ALA A 22 5.62 -3.33 7.77
N ASP A 23 6.90 -3.07 8.05
CA ASP A 23 7.35 -1.84 8.72
C ASP A 23 7.34 -0.63 7.78
N TYR A 24 7.57 -0.87 6.48
CA TYR A 24 7.55 0.13 5.43
C TYR A 24 6.71 -0.36 4.25
N ILE A 25 5.73 0.42 3.82
CA ILE A 25 4.90 0.14 2.65
C ILE A 25 5.11 1.27 1.64
N THR A 26 5.62 0.96 0.45
CA THR A 26 5.74 1.93 -0.64
C THR A 26 4.65 1.71 -1.68
N VAL A 27 3.93 2.75 -2.06
CA VAL A 27 2.77 2.68 -2.96
C VAL A 27 3.10 3.43 -4.25
N HIS A 28 3.16 2.68 -5.36
CA HIS A 28 3.53 3.16 -6.71
C HIS A 28 2.46 3.04 -7.81
N PRO A 29 1.23 2.49 -7.61
CA PRO A 29 0.31 2.28 -8.72
C PRO A 29 -0.12 3.63 -9.32
N PRO A 30 -0.49 3.65 -10.61
CA PRO A 30 -1.07 4.85 -11.21
C PRO A 30 -2.43 5.15 -10.59
N LEU A 31 -2.86 6.42 -10.65
CA LEU A 31 -4.22 6.82 -10.25
C LEU A 31 -5.22 6.42 -11.35
N ILE A 32 -6.01 5.39 -11.05
CA ILE A 32 -7.09 4.86 -11.88
C ILE A 32 -8.30 4.60 -10.98
N PRO A 33 -9.52 4.42 -11.53
CA PRO A 33 -10.72 4.20 -10.69
C PRO A 33 -10.58 3.16 -9.58
N PRO A 34 -9.92 1.99 -9.77
CA PRO A 34 -9.75 1.02 -8.68
C PRO A 34 -8.68 1.38 -7.64
N THR A 35 -7.76 2.31 -7.94
CA THR A 35 -6.67 2.71 -7.02
C THR A 35 -6.94 4.04 -6.30
N LYS A 36 -7.99 4.76 -6.71
CA LYS A 36 -8.46 5.98 -6.04
C LYS A 36 -8.96 5.64 -4.63
N ASN A 37 -8.49 6.39 -3.63
CA ASN A 37 -8.82 6.17 -2.21
C ASN A 37 -8.61 4.71 -1.75
N MET A 38 -7.60 4.02 -2.29
CA MET A 38 -7.24 2.68 -1.87
C MET A 38 -6.66 2.66 -0.45
N LEU A 39 -6.02 3.76 -0.04
CA LEU A 39 -5.51 3.97 1.30
C LEU A 39 -6.49 4.87 2.09
N ILE A 40 -7.38 4.22 2.84
CA ILE A 40 -8.34 4.84 3.77
C ILE A 40 -7.93 4.57 5.23
N MET A 41 -8.57 5.23 6.20
CA MET A 41 -8.32 5.02 7.64
C MET A 41 -8.31 3.54 8.05
N GLU A 42 -9.28 2.76 7.58
CA GLU A 42 -9.36 1.32 7.88
C GLU A 42 -8.16 0.51 7.34
N SER A 43 -7.51 1.01 6.30
CA SER A 43 -6.30 0.39 5.75
C SER A 43 -5.11 0.63 6.67
N PHE A 44 -5.00 1.82 7.27
CA PHE A 44 -3.96 2.15 8.25
C PHE A 44 -4.17 1.46 9.59
N ALA A 45 -5.43 1.24 10.00
CA ALA A 45 -5.74 0.49 11.22
C ALA A 45 -5.24 -0.97 11.20
N LYS A 46 -5.04 -1.53 10.00
CA LYS A 46 -4.50 -2.88 9.78
C LYS A 46 -2.98 -2.91 9.65
N CYS A 47 -2.35 -1.74 9.56
CA CYS A 47 -0.89 -1.64 9.49
C CYS A 47 -0.27 -1.84 10.87
N ARG A 48 0.98 -2.31 10.87
CA ARG A 48 1.78 -2.41 12.10
C ARG A 48 1.91 -1.04 12.77
N MET A 49 1.74 -1.01 14.10
CA MET A 49 1.91 0.23 14.87
C MET A 49 3.36 0.73 14.77
N GLY A 50 3.53 2.00 14.37
CA GLY A 50 4.84 2.59 14.04
C GLY A 50 5.32 2.31 12.62
N GLY A 51 4.55 1.57 11.82
CA GLY A 51 4.80 1.37 10.40
C GLY A 51 4.70 2.68 9.61
N LYS A 52 5.44 2.75 8.51
CA LYS A 52 5.52 3.94 7.66
C LYS A 52 4.99 3.61 6.28
N VAL A 53 4.14 4.49 5.75
CA VAL A 53 3.64 4.40 4.37
C VAL A 53 4.24 5.53 3.56
N VAL A 54 4.88 5.18 2.45
CA VAL A 54 5.52 6.12 1.52
C VAL A 54 4.74 6.08 0.20
N ILE A 55 4.14 7.21 -0.17
CA ILE A 55 3.37 7.33 -1.40
C ILE A 55 4.29 7.91 -2.48
N CYS A 56 4.66 7.06 -3.43
CA CYS A 56 5.41 7.42 -4.62
C CYS A 56 4.48 7.39 -5.84
N ALA A 57 3.31 8.01 -5.69
CA ALA A 57 2.25 7.99 -6.69
C ALA A 57 1.55 9.35 -6.74
N SER A 58 0.65 9.51 -7.72
CA SER A 58 -0.15 10.73 -7.88
C SER A 58 -1.11 10.93 -6.69
N GLY A 59 -1.41 12.19 -6.36
CA GLY A 59 -2.42 12.53 -5.34
C GLY A 59 -3.79 11.90 -5.65
N GLY A 60 -4.53 11.51 -4.60
CA GLY A 60 -5.84 10.85 -4.71
C GLY A 60 -5.83 9.32 -4.57
N ILE A 61 -4.67 8.69 -4.38
CA ILE A 61 -4.58 7.27 -3.99
C ILE A 61 -4.84 7.10 -2.49
N ILE A 62 -4.41 8.09 -1.71
CA ILE A 62 -4.76 8.21 -0.30
C ILE A 62 -5.98 9.11 -0.15
N ASP A 63 -6.88 8.68 0.73
CA ASP A 63 -7.89 9.58 1.27
C ASP A 63 -7.20 10.57 2.20
N GLU A 64 -7.13 11.84 1.79
CA GLU A 64 -6.44 12.88 2.56
C GLU A 64 -7.04 13.08 3.94
N VAL A 65 -8.33 12.74 4.15
CA VAL A 65 -8.94 12.77 5.48
C VAL A 65 -8.35 11.69 6.38
N ALA A 66 -7.85 10.59 5.82
CA ALA A 66 -7.20 9.53 6.58
C ALA A 66 -5.77 9.89 7.05
N LEU A 67 -5.23 11.03 6.61
CA LEU A 67 -3.93 11.55 7.09
C LEU A 67 -4.07 12.38 8.37
N PHE A 68 -5.27 12.85 8.71
CA PHE A 68 -5.56 13.70 9.87
C PHE A 68 -6.27 12.90 10.96
#